data_AF-A0AAP8HVF4-F1
#
_entry.id   AF-A0AAP8HVF4-F1
#
_cell.length_a   1.000
_cell.length_b   1.000
_cell.length_c   1.000
_cell.angle_alpha   90.00
_cell.angle_beta   90.00
_cell.angle_gamma   90.00
#
_symmetry.space_group_name_H-M   'P 1'
#
loop_
_entity.id
_entity.type
_entity.pdbx_description
1 polymer ?
#
loop_
_entity_poly.entity_id
_entity_poly.type
_entity_poly.pdbx_seq_one_letter_code
_entity_poly.pdbx_strand_id
1 'polypeptide(L)'
;LDNFARAWQAAPFPRYFANTFLLVTMVLAAQLVLSTLAGYAFARFEFRGRDFVFMLVLLQLMIMPDVLLVENYRSMSQLGIRDTVFAIGLPYFASAFGIFLLR
;
A
#
# COMPACT_ATOMS: atom_id res chain seq x y z
N LEU A 1 -22.44 -2.91 -31.56
CA LEU A 1 -22.60 -2.52 -30.14
C LEU A 1 -22.82 -3.74 -29.23
N ASP A 2 -23.43 -4.82 -29.73
CA ASP A 2 -23.71 -6.06 -28.96
C ASP A 2 -22.50 -6.73 -28.30
N ASN A 3 -21.31 -6.60 -28.90
CA ASN A 3 -20.07 -7.13 -28.30
C ASN A 3 -19.73 -6.43 -26.97
N PHE A 4 -20.02 -5.13 -26.82
CA PHE A 4 -19.80 -4.40 -25.56
C PHE A 4 -20.83 -4.81 -24.50
N ALA A 5 -22.09 -5.00 -24.89
CA ALA A 5 -23.14 -5.46 -23.98
C ALA A 5 -22.88 -6.90 -23.47
N ARG A 6 -22.43 -7.80 -24.36
CA ARG A 6 -22.01 -9.15 -23.99
C ARG A 6 -20.77 -9.16 -23.10
N ALA A 7 -19.75 -8.35 -23.42
CA ALA A 7 -18.56 -8.22 -22.58
C ALA A 7 -18.93 -7.70 -21.19
N TRP A 8 -19.80 -6.69 -21.09
CA TRP A 8 -20.24 -6.13 -19.81
C TRP A 8 -20.98 -7.13 -18.92
N GLN A 9 -21.68 -8.09 -19.50
CA GLN A 9 -22.35 -9.17 -18.76
C GLN A 9 -21.45 -10.39 -18.47
N ALA A 10 -20.30 -10.51 -19.15
CA ALA A 10 -19.39 -11.63 -18.99
C ALA A 10 -18.65 -11.64 -17.65
N ALA A 11 -18.53 -10.48 -17.00
CA ALA A 11 -17.90 -10.37 -15.69
C ALA A 11 -18.55 -9.26 -14.85
N PRO A 12 -18.51 -9.35 -13.51
CA PRO A 12 -19.04 -8.32 -12.63
C PRO A 12 -18.09 -7.10 -12.54
N PHE A 13 -17.86 -6.42 -13.67
CA PHE A 13 -17.00 -5.22 -13.77
C PHE A 13 -17.30 -4.14 -12.72
N PRO A 14 -18.56 -3.82 -12.40
CA PRO A 14 -18.86 -2.83 -11.36
C PRO A 14 -18.30 -3.21 -9.98
N ARG A 15 -18.29 -4.51 -9.64
CA ARG A 15 -17.75 -4.99 -8.37
C ARG A 15 -16.23 -4.88 -8.33
N TYR A 16 -15.55 -5.22 -9.44
CA TYR A 16 -14.10 -5.06 -9.53
C TYR A 16 -13.70 -3.59 -9.41
N PHE A 17 -14.44 -2.70 -10.09
CA PHE A 17 -14.21 -1.28 -10.01
C PHE A 17 -14.39 -0.76 -8.58
N ALA A 18 -15.48 -1.13 -7.90
CA ALA A 18 -15.74 -0.73 -6.52
C ALA A 18 -14.67 -1.25 -5.55
N ASN A 19 -14.22 -2.51 -5.70
CA ASN A 19 -13.15 -3.07 -4.89
C ASN A 19 -11.83 -2.32 -5.07
N THR A 20 -11.43 -2.05 -6.32
CA THR A 20 -10.19 -1.32 -6.61
C THR A 20 -10.27 0.12 -6.15
N PHE A 21 -11.42 0.78 -6.33
CA PHE A 21 -11.63 2.14 -5.85
C PHE A 21 -11.47 2.21 -4.33
N LEU A 22 -12.16 1.33 -3.59
CA LEU A 22 -12.07 1.26 -2.13
C LEU A 22 -10.63 0.93 -1.67
N LEU A 23 -9.97 -0.01 -2.34
CA LEU A 23 -8.58 -0.38 -2.08
C LEU A 23 -7.65 0.84 -2.20
N VAL A 24 -7.67 1.50 -3.35
CA VAL A 24 -6.76 2.61 -3.67
C VAL A 24 -7.03 3.80 -2.75
N THR A 25 -8.30 4.16 -2.51
CA THR A 25 -8.65 5.26 -1.61
C THR A 25 -8.18 4.99 -0.18
N MET A 26 -8.35 3.76 0.31
CA MET A 26 -7.90 3.37 1.65
C MET A 26 -6.37 3.41 1.78
N VAL A 27 -5.65 2.83 0.80
CA VAL A 27 -4.18 2.86 0.78
C VAL A 27 -3.67 4.29 0.72
N LEU A 28 -4.24 5.12 -0.15
CA LEU A 28 -3.86 6.53 -0.30
C LEU A 28 -4.08 7.32 1.00
N ALA A 29 -5.24 7.16 1.64
CA ALA A 29 -5.56 7.84 2.89
C ALA A 29 -4.58 7.44 4.01
N ALA A 30 -4.30 6.14 4.15
CA ALA A 30 -3.33 5.65 5.12
C ALA A 30 -1.92 6.16 4.84
N GLN A 31 -1.48 6.11 3.57
CA GLN A 31 -0.17 6.59 3.15
C GLN A 31 0.00 8.09 3.42
N LEU A 32 -1.01 8.91 3.15
CA LEU A 32 -0.94 10.35 3.41
C LEU A 32 -0.75 10.62 4.90
N VAL A 33 -1.55 9.98 5.76
CA VAL A 33 -1.46 10.16 7.22
C VAL A 33 -0.10 9.69 7.74
N LEU A 34 0.31 8.47 7.40
CA LEU A 34 1.55 7.86 7.88
C LEU A 34 2.78 8.59 7.36
N SER A 35 2.83 8.92 6.06
CA SER A 35 3.98 9.59 5.46
C SER A 35 4.13 11.01 5.96
N THR A 36 3.03 11.74 6.18
CA THR A 36 3.07 13.09 6.75
C THR A 36 3.56 13.07 8.20
N LEU A 37 3.05 12.15 9.03
CA LEU A 37 3.49 12.01 10.42
C LEU A 37 4.96 11.60 10.51
N ALA A 38 5.38 10.62 9.71
CA ALA A 38 6.76 10.15 9.70
C ALA A 38 7.71 11.22 9.14
N GLY A 39 7.38 11.85 8.01
CA GLY A 39 8.15 12.95 7.44
C GLY A 39 8.32 14.11 8.43
N TYR A 40 7.23 14.50 9.10
CA TYR A 40 7.27 15.50 10.17
C TYR A 40 8.18 15.08 11.34
N ALA A 41 8.09 13.82 11.77
CA ALA A 41 8.95 13.29 12.82
C ALA A 41 10.44 13.35 12.44
N PHE A 42 10.79 12.97 11.20
CA PHE A 42 12.17 13.01 10.72
C PHE A 42 12.69 14.44 10.51
N ALA A 43 11.84 15.36 10.07
CA ALA A 43 12.21 16.75 9.80
C ALA A 43 12.32 17.59 11.07
N ARG A 44 11.48 17.34 12.09
CA ARG A 44 11.39 18.21 13.28
C ARG A 44 11.98 17.63 14.56
N PHE A 45 12.07 16.31 14.70
CA PHE A 45 12.61 15.68 15.91
C PHE A 45 14.01 15.10 15.69
N GLU A 46 14.93 15.43 16.59
CA GLU A 46 16.27 14.83 16.71
C GLU A 46 16.20 13.70 17.74
N PHE A 47 15.88 12.47 17.30
CA PHE A 47 15.82 11.30 18.17
C PHE A 47 17.02 10.36 17.96
N ARG A 48 17.41 9.64 19.02
CA ARG A 48 18.56 8.74 18.99
C ARG A 48 18.26 7.54 18.08
N GLY A 49 18.98 7.42 16.97
CA GLY A 49 18.76 6.38 15.95
C GLY A 49 18.04 6.85 14.67
N ARG A 50 17.78 8.15 14.52
CA ARG A 50 17.11 8.73 13.33
C ARG A 50 17.68 8.24 12.01
N ASP A 51 19.01 8.27 11.86
CA ASP A 51 19.67 7.91 10.60
C ASP A 51 19.55 6.40 10.30
N PHE A 52 19.53 5.56 11.34
CA PHE A 52 19.33 4.12 11.17
C PHE A 52 17.91 3.82 10.68
N VAL A 53 16.89 4.42 11.29
CA VAL A 53 15.49 4.22 10.85
C VAL A 53 15.29 4.78 9.44
N PHE A 54 15.89 5.93 9.12
CA PHE A 54 15.82 6.49 7.77
C PHE A 54 16.49 5.58 6.74
N MET A 55 17.61 4.95 7.07
CA MET A 55 18.25 3.96 6.22
C MET A 55 17.33 2.75 5.95
N LEU A 56 16.58 2.27 6.95
CA LEU A 56 15.59 1.20 6.75
C LEU A 56 14.48 1.63 5.78
N VAL A 57 14.02 2.88 5.87
CA VAL A 57 13.04 3.43 4.92
C VAL A 57 13.61 3.45 3.50
N LEU A 58 14.86 3.88 3.32
CA LEU A 58 15.51 3.84 2.00
C LEU A 58 15.69 2.43 1.44
N LEU A 59 15.99 1.44 2.29
CA LEU A 59 16.11 0.05 1.86
C LEU A 59 14.81 -0.48 1.24
N GLN A 60 13.65 -0.04 1.73
CA GLN A 60 12.36 -0.40 1.14
C GLN A 60 12.24 0.08 -0.31
N LEU A 61 12.88 1.19 -0.70
CA LEU A 61 12.88 1.68 -2.09
C LEU A 61 13.75 0.84 -3.03
N MET A 62 14.74 0.12 -2.49
CA MET A 62 15.61 -0.76 -3.28
C MET A 62 14.97 -2.12 -3.55
N ILE A 63 13.97 -2.52 -2.75
CA ILE A 63 13.28 -3.79 -2.89
C ILE A 63 12.16 -3.64 -3.92
N MET A 64 12.20 -4.49 -4.95
CA MET A 64 11.16 -4.54 -5.97
C MET A 64 9.85 -5.09 -5.37
N PRO A 65 8.71 -4.38 -5.49
CA PRO A 65 7.47 -4.75 -4.81
C PRO A 65 6.91 -6.10 -5.27
N ASP A 66 7.22 -6.54 -6.49
CA ASP A 66 6.73 -7.80 -7.05
C ASP A 66 7.29 -9.03 -6.31
N VAL A 67 8.54 -8.94 -5.82
CA VAL A 67 9.17 -10.02 -5.04
C VAL A 67 8.49 -10.18 -3.68
N LEU A 68 8.01 -9.07 -3.11
CA LEU A 68 7.31 -9.06 -1.82
C LEU A 68 5.88 -9.55 -1.91
N LEU A 69 5.29 -9.67 -3.11
CA LEU A 69 3.88 -10.03 -3.28
C LEU A 69 3.56 -11.40 -2.65
N VAL A 70 4.40 -12.40 -2.91
CA VAL A 70 4.22 -13.76 -2.37
C VAL A 70 4.37 -13.78 -0.85
N GLU A 71 5.38 -13.10 -0.32
CA GLU A 71 5.64 -13.06 1.12
C GLU A 71 4.58 -12.25 1.87
N ASN A 72 4.10 -11.14 1.30
CA ASN A 72 2.96 -10.39 1.82
C ASN A 72 1.70 -11.24 1.83
N TYR A 73 1.42 -11.99 0.76
CA TYR A 73 0.30 -12.91 0.71
C TYR A 73 0.40 -14.00 1.80
N ARG A 74 1.58 -14.60 1.95
CA ARG A 74 1.84 -15.59 3.01
C ARG A 74 1.62 -14.99 4.40
N SER A 75 2.08 -13.76 4.64
CA SER A 75 1.92 -13.04 5.91
C SER A 75 0.45 -12.77 6.21
N MET A 76 -0.32 -12.29 5.22
CA MET A 76 -1.77 -12.10 5.38
C MET A 76 -2.51 -13.41 5.61
N SER A 77 -2.07 -14.50 4.97
CA SER A 77 -2.63 -15.83 5.18
C SER A 77 -2.41 -16.35 6.60
N GLN A 78 -1.23 -16.09 7.19
CA GLN A 78 -0.93 -16.40 8.58
C GLN A 78 -1.77 -15.59 9.56
N LEU A 79 -2.06 -14.32 9.23
CA LEU A 79 -2.95 -13.45 10.00
C LEU A 79 -4.43 -13.86 9.92
N GLY A 80 -4.79 -14.84 9.09
CA GLY A 80 -6.17 -15.33 8.93
C GLY A 80 -7.09 -14.41 8.11
N ILE A 81 -6.60 -13.23 7.71
CA ILE A 81 -7.29 -12.27 6.84
C ILE A 81 -6.98 -12.62 5.37
N ARG A 82 -7.71 -13.59 4.83
CA ARG A 82 -7.63 -14.03 3.43
C ARG A 82 -8.83 -13.49 2.65
N ASP A 83 -8.65 -13.23 1.35
CA ASP A 83 -9.70 -12.76 0.42
C ASP A 83 -10.42 -11.45 0.81
N THR A 84 -9.73 -10.54 1.51
CA THR A 84 -10.28 -9.20 1.80
C THR A 84 -9.50 -8.11 1.08
N VAL A 85 -10.21 -7.06 0.66
CA VAL A 85 -9.59 -5.85 0.09
C VAL A 85 -8.58 -5.24 1.07
N PHE A 86 -8.85 -5.37 2.37
CA PHE A 86 -7.95 -4.91 3.42
C PHE A 86 -6.61 -5.67 3.44
N ALA A 87 -6.63 -6.99 3.32
CA ALA A 87 -5.42 -7.80 3.27
C ALA A 87 -4.51 -7.43 2.10
N ILE A 88 -5.10 -7.06 0.95
CA ILE A 88 -4.35 -6.60 -0.21
C ILE A 88 -3.70 -5.23 0.05
N GLY A 89 -4.43 -4.31 0.71
CA GLY A 89 -3.95 -2.94 0.93
C GLY A 89 -2.93 -2.78 2.05
N LEU A 90 -3.05 -3.57 3.12
CA LEU A 90 -2.29 -3.39 4.37
C LEU A 90 -0.76 -3.33 4.19
N PRO A 91 -0.11 -4.18 3.38
CA PRO A 91 1.33 -4.08 3.13
C PRO A 91 1.76 -2.77 2.48
N TYR A 92 0.86 -2.11 1.76
CA TYR A 92 1.14 -0.89 1.01
C TYR A 92 0.77 0.39 1.77
N PHE A 93 0.22 0.31 2.98
CA PHE A 93 -0.16 1.50 3.75
C PHE A 93 1.03 2.38 4.14
N ALA A 94 2.20 1.78 4.36
CA ALA A 94 3.44 2.51 4.60
C ALA A 94 4.22 2.67 3.29
N SER A 95 4.37 3.91 2.84
CA SER A 95 5.15 4.24 1.64
C SER A 95 6.47 4.89 2.02
N ALA A 96 7.57 4.15 1.86
CA ALA A 96 8.91 4.72 2.04
C ALA A 96 9.18 5.92 1.14
N PHE A 97 8.62 5.91 -0.08
CA PHE A 97 8.77 7.02 -1.02
C PHE A 97 8.11 8.28 -0.50
N GLY A 98 6.90 8.16 0.05
CA GLY A 98 6.18 9.29 0.66
C GLY A 98 6.93 9.88 1.85
N ILE A 99 7.49 9.03 2.71
CA ILE A 99 8.29 9.47 3.86
C ILE A 99 9.59 10.17 3.41
N PHE A 100 10.26 9.61 2.40
CA PHE A 100 11.47 10.19 1.82
C PHE A 100 11.23 11.56 1.19
N LEU A 101 10.13 11.72 0.45
CA LEU A 101 9.81 12.95 -0.27
C LEU A 101 9.38 14.10 0.67
N LEU A 102 8.73 13.79 1.80
CA LEU A 102 8.23 14.77 2.76
C LEU A 102 9.28 15.22 3.80
N ARG A 103 10.40 14.51 3.90
CA ARG A 103 11.56 14.92 4.69
C ARG A 103 12.41 15.92 3.90
#